data_AF-C0D740-F1
#
_entry.id   AF-C0D740-F1
#
_cell.length_a   1.000
_cell.length_b   1.000
_cell.length_c   1.000
_cell.angle_alpha   90.00
_cell.angle_beta   90.00
_cell.angle_gamma   90.00
#
_symmetry.space_group_name_H-M   'P 1'
#
loop_
_entity.id
_entity.type
_entity.pdbx_description
1 polymer ?
#
loop_
_entity_poly.entity_id
_entity_poly.type
_entity_poly.pdbx_seq_one_letter_code
_entity_poly.pdbx_strand_id
1 'polypeptide(L)'
;GPHLRFRNNFSTGMGWDGIMVALIAKNNPINAIGVSLLWGMIKAGSLNMERMTSVNRILVTLIQALFVIFITVDIRSLLKKVSLGKRRVLETGGAK
;
A
#
# COMPACT_ATOMS: atom_id res chain seq x y z
N GLY A 1 -2.43 34.97 23.96
CA GLY A 1 -2.10 33.55 23.74
C GLY A 1 -2.16 33.28 22.25
N PRO A 2 -1.09 32.81 21.60
CA PRO A 2 -1.05 32.85 20.14
C PRO A 2 -1.87 31.68 19.57
N HIS A 3 -3.07 31.96 19.05
CA HIS A 3 -3.33 32.39 17.67
C HIS A 3 -2.99 31.28 16.68
N LEU A 4 -3.99 30.51 16.23
CA LEU A 4 -4.14 29.92 14.89
C LEU A 4 -2.84 29.66 14.12
N ARG A 5 -1.84 29.04 14.75
CA ARG A 5 -0.61 28.64 14.06
C ARG A 5 -1.04 27.44 13.25
N PHE A 6 -1.28 27.65 11.95
CA PHE A 6 -1.38 26.56 11.00
C PHE A 6 -0.27 25.59 11.34
N ARG A 7 -0.64 24.37 11.70
CA ARG A 7 0.31 23.30 11.92
C ARG A 7 0.91 23.02 10.55
N ASN A 8 1.95 23.78 10.20
CA ASN A 8 2.83 23.48 9.08
C ASN A 8 3.15 22.00 9.24
N ASN A 9 2.76 21.18 8.27
CA ASN A 9 2.78 19.71 8.25
C ASN A 9 1.48 18.93 8.51
N PHE A 10 0.28 19.53 8.50
CA PHE A 10 -0.96 18.71 8.52
C PHE A 10 -1.08 17.78 7.28
N SER A 11 -0.55 18.21 6.13
CA SER A 11 -0.64 17.47 4.86
C SER A 11 0.69 16.83 4.41
N THR A 12 1.74 16.92 5.23
CA THR A 12 3.05 16.40 4.82
C THR A 12 2.99 14.89 4.61
N GLY A 13 3.24 14.46 3.37
CA GLY A 13 3.20 13.07 2.95
C GLY A 13 1.85 12.59 2.38
N MET A 14 0.76 13.36 2.48
CA MET A 14 -0.56 12.89 2.02
C MET A 14 -0.64 12.71 0.49
N GLY A 15 0.09 13.53 -0.28
CA GLY A 15 0.22 13.34 -1.74
C GLY A 15 1.02 12.09 -2.13
N TRP A 16 2.09 11.78 -1.39
CA TRP A 16 2.89 10.57 -1.60
C TRP A 16 2.07 9.30 -1.29
N ASP A 17 1.36 9.33 -0.16
CA ASP A 17 0.44 8.28 0.25
C ASP A 17 -0.67 8.05 -0.81
N GLY A 18 -1.20 9.13 -1.40
CA GLY A 18 -2.20 9.06 -2.47
C GLY A 18 -1.68 8.44 -3.78
N ILE A 19 -0.46 8.81 -4.20
CA ILE A 19 0.21 8.20 -5.36
C ILE A 19 0.42 6.70 -5.12
N MET A 20 0.91 6.32 -3.94
CA MET A 20 1.11 4.93 -3.56
C MET A 20 -0.21 4.12 -3.64
N VAL A 21 -1.28 4.64 -3.05
CA VAL A 21 -2.61 3.98 -3.06
C VAL A 21 -3.15 3.85 -4.49
N ALA A 22 -2.99 4.88 -5.33
CA ALA A 22 -3.43 4.84 -6.74
C ALA A 22 -2.68 3.78 -7.57
N LEU A 23 -1.38 3.62 -7.31
CA LEU A 23 -0.55 2.59 -7.96
C LEU A 23 -0.97 1.18 -7.54
N ILE A 24 -1.24 0.97 -6.26
CA ILE A 24 -1.75 -0.32 -5.74
C ILE A 24 -3.11 -0.66 -6.35
N ALA A 25 -3.97 0.35 -6.52
CA ALA A 25 -5.29 0.20 -7.14
C ALA A 25 -5.26 -0.04 -8.66
N LYS A 26 -4.08 0.00 -9.31
CA LYS A 26 -3.90 -0.14 -10.78
C LYS A 26 -4.79 0.83 -11.58
N ASN A 27 -4.98 2.06 -11.09
CA ASN A 27 -5.85 3.08 -11.70
C ASN A 27 -7.33 2.64 -11.85
N ASN A 28 -7.79 1.63 -11.10
CA ASN A 28 -9.20 1.25 -11.07
C ASN A 28 -9.87 1.90 -9.84
N PRO A 29 -10.90 2.75 -10.02
CA PRO A 29 -11.54 3.47 -8.93
C PRO A 29 -12.22 2.55 -7.91
N ILE A 30 -12.71 1.38 -8.32
CA ILE A 30 -13.33 0.40 -7.42
C ILE A 30 -12.29 -0.17 -6.45
N ASN A 31 -11.10 -0.48 -6.95
CA ASN A 31 -10.00 -0.98 -6.12
C ASN A 31 -9.46 0.13 -5.21
N ALA A 32 -9.44 1.38 -5.69
CA ALA A 32 -8.98 2.53 -4.92
C ALA A 32 -9.81 2.77 -3.65
N ILE A 33 -11.13 2.54 -3.69
CA ILE A 33 -12.00 2.66 -2.51
C ILE A 33 -11.58 1.66 -1.42
N GLY A 34 -11.36 0.39 -1.79
CA GLY A 34 -10.95 -0.64 -0.83
C GLY A 34 -9.56 -0.38 -0.24
N VAL A 35 -8.59 0.00 -1.10
CA VAL A 35 -7.20 0.24 -0.67
C VAL A 35 -7.10 1.52 0.18
N SER A 36 -7.79 2.60 -0.20
CA SER A 36 -7.75 3.87 0.55
C SER A 36 -8.36 3.75 1.94
N LEU A 37 -9.43 2.96 2.09
CA LEU A 37 -10.04 2.71 3.40
C LEU A 37 -9.07 1.99 4.34
N LEU A 38 -8.44 0.91 3.85
CA LEU A 38 -7.47 0.14 4.62
C LEU A 38 -6.22 0.96 4.95
N TRP A 39 -5.74 1.76 3.99
CA TRP A 39 -4.64 2.69 4.21
C TRP A 39 -4.99 3.72 5.31
N GLY A 40 -6.20 4.27 5.28
CA GLY A 40 -6.69 5.19 6.31
C GLY A 40 -6.72 4.57 7.70
N MET A 41 -7.19 3.33 7.83
CA MET A 41 -7.19 2.60 9.11
C MET A 41 -5.77 2.43 9.68
N ILE A 42 -4.81 2.09 8.82
CA ILE A 42 -3.40 1.88 9.24
C ILE A 42 -2.72 3.20 9.56
N LYS A 43 -3.02 4.26 8.81
CA LYS A 43 -2.52 5.61 9.11
C LYS A 43 -3.05 6.08 10.46
N ALA A 44 -4.34 5.87 10.75
CA ALA A 44 -4.90 6.16 12.06
C ALA A 44 -4.25 5.32 13.17
N GLY A 45 -3.99 4.04 12.93
CA GLY A 45 -3.24 3.17 13.85
C GLY A 45 -1.84 3.69 14.14
N SER A 46 -1.09 4.11 13.11
CA SER A 46 0.26 4.67 13.25
C SER A 46 0.31 5.94 14.08
N LEU A 47 -0.66 6.84 13.87
CA LEU A 47 -0.78 8.08 14.63
C LEU A 47 -1.11 7.83 16.10
N ASN A 48 -1.83 6.75 16.40
CA ASN A 48 -2.06 6.32 17.78
C ASN A 48 -0.79 5.73 18.41
N MET A 49 -0.01 4.93 17.66
CA MET A 49 1.25 4.37 18.14
C MET A 49 2.32 5.44 18.40
N GLU A 50 2.42 6.47 17.55
CA GLU A 50 3.30 7.63 17.77
C GLU A 50 2.95 8.42 19.04
N ARG A 51 1.67 8.40 19.46
CA ARG A 51 1.21 9.11 20.66
C ARG A 51 1.32 8.31 21.94
N MET A 52 1.09 7.00 21.85
CA MET A 52 0.88 6.16 23.04
C MET A 52 2.16 5.49 23.53
N THR A 53 3.18 5.39 22.68
CA THR A 53 4.44 4.75 23.05
C THR A 53 5.62 5.64 22.69
N SER A 54 6.62 5.72 23.57
CA SER A 54 7.89 6.42 23.35
C SER A 54 8.80 5.79 22.29
N VAL A 55 8.29 4.84 21.48
CA VAL A 55 9.05 4.25 20.39
C VAL A 55 9.30 5.27 19.29
N ASN A 56 10.51 5.21 18.75
CA ASN A 56 10.95 6.05 17.65
C ASN A 56 9.99 5.94 16.45
N ARG A 57 9.59 7.09 15.90
CA ARG A 57 8.77 7.24 14.69
C ARG A 57 9.22 6.36 13.53
N ILE A 58 10.52 6.13 13.43
CA ILE A 58 11.15 5.27 12.42
C ILE A 58 10.56 3.86 12.43
N LEU A 59 10.27 3.28 13.60
CA LEU A 59 9.71 1.93 13.73
C LEU A 59 8.29 1.85 13.20
N VAL A 60 7.47 2.86 13.51
CA VAL A 60 6.09 2.95 13.04
C VAL A 60 6.06 3.06 11.51
N THR A 61 6.93 3.90 10.94
CA THR A 61 7.07 4.02 9.47
C THR A 61 7.58 2.73 8.83
N LEU A 62 8.49 2.00 9.48
CA LEU A 62 8.99 0.70 9.02
C LEU A 62 7.88 -0.35 8.93
N ILE A 63 7.06 -0.47 9.98
CA ILE A 63 5.92 -1.40 10.01
C ILE A 63 4.91 -1.05 8.91
N GLN A 64 4.63 0.24 8.71
CA GLN A 64 3.79 0.68 7.60
C GLN A 64 4.38 0.31 6.24
N ALA A 65 5.67 0.54 6.01
CA ALA A 65 6.32 0.19 4.75
C ALA A 65 6.27 -1.33 4.47
N LEU A 66 6.52 -2.16 5.49
CA LEU A 66 6.39 -3.62 5.39
C LEU A 66 4.95 -4.03 5.06
N PHE A 67 3.96 -3.38 5.68
CA PHE A 67 2.56 -3.62 5.37
C PHE A 67 2.24 -3.27 3.91
N VAL A 68 2.70 -2.11 3.42
CA VAL A 68 2.51 -1.68 2.02
C VAL A 68 3.08 -2.71 1.06
N ILE A 69 4.26 -3.26 1.34
CA ILE A 69 4.85 -4.32 0.52
C ILE A 69 3.94 -5.55 0.52
N PHE A 70 3.43 -5.94 1.69
CA PHE A 70 2.55 -7.12 1.82
C PHE A 70 1.22 -6.98 1.06
N ILE A 71 0.57 -5.81 1.16
CA ILE A 71 -0.71 -5.55 0.46
C ILE A 71 -0.52 -5.35 -1.05
N THR A 72 0.62 -4.80 -1.48
CA THR A 72 0.92 -4.58 -2.90
C THR A 72 1.18 -5.89 -3.64
N VAL A 73 1.67 -6.92 -2.94
CA VAL A 73 1.83 -8.26 -3.50
C VAL A 73 0.45 -8.86 -3.79
N ASP A 74 -0.02 -8.64 -5.02
CA ASP A 74 -1.27 -9.17 -5.53
C ASP A 74 -1.13 -10.69 -5.77
N ILE A 75 -1.43 -11.46 -4.72
CA ILE A 75 -1.44 -12.93 -4.72
C ILE A 75 -2.33 -13.47 -5.85
N ARG A 76 -3.41 -12.78 -6.24
CA ARG A 76 -4.30 -13.22 -7.33
C ARG A 76 -3.63 -13.09 -8.69
N SER A 77 -2.92 -11.99 -8.94
CA SER A 77 -2.19 -11.82 -10.19
C SER A 77 -0.93 -12.70 -10.26
N LEU A 78 -0.30 -13.01 -9.12
CA LEU A 78 0.77 -13.99 -9.01
C LEU A 78 0.29 -15.42 -9.35
N LEU A 79 -0.83 -15.86 -8.77
CA LEU A 79 -1.44 -17.17 -9.05
C LEU A 79 -1.85 -17.33 -10.52
N LYS A 80 -2.37 -16.27 -11.14
CA LYS A 80 -2.74 -16.28 -12.57
C LYS A 80 -1.51 -16.27 -13.50
N LYS A 81 -0.41 -15.63 -13.08
CA LYS A 81 0.86 -15.64 -13.85
C LYS A 81 1.55 -17.00 -13.81
N VAL A 82 1.48 -17.69 -12.68
CA VAL A 82 2.01 -19.06 -12.50
C VAL A 82 1.30 -20.07 -13.41
N SER A 83 -0.02 -19.92 -13.63
CA SER A 83 -0.75 -20.83 -14.53
C SER A 83 -0.59 -20.53 -16.03
N LEU A 84 -0.14 -19.32 -16.41
CA LEU A 84 0.13 -18.97 -17.80
C LEU A 84 1.45 -19.54 -18.36
N GLY A 85 2.42 -19.86 -17.50
CA GLY A 85 3.68 -20.48 -17.91
C GLY A 85 3.53 -21.89 -18.48
N LYS A 86 2.40 -22.56 -18.21
CA LYS A 86 2.16 -23.96 -18.61
C LYS A 86 1.65 -24.12 -20.05
N ARG A 87 1.17 -23.05 -20.71
CA ARG A 87 0.58 -23.14 -22.07
C ARG A 87 1.63 -23.12 -23.19
N ARG A 88 2.75 -22.44 -23.02
CA ARG A 88 3.79 -22.35 -24.08
C ARG A 88 4.58 -23.65 -24.27
N VAL A 89 4.67 -24.49 -23.24
CA VAL A 89 5.42 -25.76 -23.32
C VAL A 89 4.66 -26.82 -24.12
N LEU A 90 3.32 -26.71 -24.21
CA LEU A 90 2.49 -27.68 -24.92
C LEU A 90 2.44 -27.44 -26.44
N GLU A 91 2.69 -26.21 -26.91
CA GLU A 91 2.73 -25.90 -28.36
C GLU A 91 4.08 -26.25 -29.01
N THR A 92 5.17 -26.31 -28.24
CA THR A 92 6.49 -26.70 -28.78
C THR A 92 6.73 -28.22 -28.71
N GLY A 93 5.96 -28.94 -27.89
CA GLY A 93 6.07 -30.40 -27.74
C GLY A 93 5.16 -31.23 -28.66
N GLY A 94 4.21 -30.60 -29.38
CA GLY A 94 3.27 -31.28 -30.29
C GLY A 94 3.66 -31.24 -31.77
N ALA A 95 4.86 -30.72 -32.09
CA ALA A 95 5.38 -30.62 -33.46
C ALA A 95 6.58 -31.56 -33.69
N LYS A 96 6.55 -32.75 -33.07
CA LYS A 96 7.52 -33.82 -33.32
C LYS A 96 6.79 -35.13 -33.59
#